data_AF-D2W4V1-F1
#
_entry.id   AF-D2W4V1-F1
#
_cell.length_a   1.000
_cell.length_b   1.000
_cell.length_c   1.000
_cell.angle_alpha   90.00
_cell.angle_beta   90.00
_cell.angle_gamma   90.00
#
_symmetry.space_group_name_H-M   'P 1'
#
loop_
_entity.id
_entity.type
_entity.pdbx_description
1 polymer ?
#
loop_
_entity_poly.entity_id
_entity_poly.type
_entity_poly.pdbx_seq_one_letter_code
_entity_poly.pdbx_strand_id
1 'polypeptide(L)'
;MVAALKTYRESTVSNDLPRLIEAFKRAKEFNHPNVVRYLDYGVLEQSFENLHFVVMELAPLDLEKYILNHSVVNSDSGNERFRIGEVSQNKNREYSLSLKEVTLLFRDILKGYDYLHQNKIIHRDLKPQNILIYRVQGEIVPKISDHDECKISELDLVRTTMIQGTREYAAPELFEKHLSNNNLYETVDIYSLGCIYLFVLIKTCLEVDGKTFFDWMIVNQEEKVHNFIKERIEMLYKNTNEKIRNCIIRLLYCTIKKSPLRIPLKDFYAVIKYILSLMNHSETADLYEDVINDSLMEEILKKNEK
;
A
#
# COMPACT_ATOMS: atom_id res chain seq x y z
N MET A 1 -11.44 -28.26 2.48
CA MET A 1 -10.71 -27.06 2.03
C MET A 1 -11.42 -25.85 2.62
N VAL A 2 -10.71 -24.91 3.24
CA VAL A 2 -11.29 -23.64 3.72
C VAL A 2 -10.87 -22.54 2.75
N ALA A 3 -11.81 -21.74 2.28
CA ALA A 3 -11.61 -20.70 1.28
C ALA A 3 -12.43 -19.45 1.62
N ALA A 4 -12.02 -18.30 1.09
CA ALA A 4 -12.80 -17.08 1.13
C ALA A 4 -13.79 -17.06 -0.05
N LEU A 5 -15.01 -16.61 0.18
CA LEU A 5 -16.04 -16.45 -0.84
C LEU A 5 -16.50 -14.99 -0.84
N LYS A 6 -16.40 -14.32 -1.98
CA LYS A 6 -16.96 -12.98 -2.21
C LYS A 6 -18.10 -13.09 -3.20
N THR A 7 -19.23 -12.46 -2.89
CA THR A 7 -20.48 -12.57 -3.68
C THR A 7 -20.95 -11.20 -4.14
N TYR A 8 -21.48 -11.15 -5.36
CA TYR A 8 -21.98 -9.96 -6.04
C TYR A 8 -23.41 -10.22 -6.48
N ARG A 9 -24.32 -9.32 -6.08
CA ARG A 9 -25.72 -9.33 -6.52
C ARG A 9 -25.80 -8.90 -7.98
N GLU A 10 -26.40 -9.71 -8.84
CA GLU A 10 -26.54 -9.41 -10.27
C GLU A 10 -27.19 -8.04 -10.53
N SER A 11 -28.21 -7.67 -9.75
CA SER A 11 -28.85 -6.34 -9.85
C SER A 11 -27.88 -5.19 -9.62
N THR A 12 -26.91 -5.36 -8.73
CA THR A 12 -25.93 -4.33 -8.35
C THR A 12 -24.82 -4.19 -9.39
N VAL A 13 -24.45 -5.30 -10.05
CA VAL A 13 -23.35 -5.32 -11.03
C VAL A 13 -23.83 -5.44 -12.47
N SER A 14 -25.13 -5.44 -12.73
CA SER A 14 -25.75 -5.72 -14.04
C SER A 14 -25.07 -5.01 -15.23
N ASN A 15 -24.76 -3.72 -15.08
CA ASN A 15 -24.11 -2.92 -16.13
C ASN A 15 -22.64 -3.30 -16.39
N ASP A 16 -21.94 -3.83 -15.39
CA ASP A 16 -20.52 -4.20 -15.46
C ASP A 16 -20.30 -5.72 -15.38
N LEU A 17 -21.37 -6.52 -15.35
CA LEU A 17 -21.31 -7.96 -15.13
C LEU A 17 -20.40 -8.69 -16.12
N PRO A 18 -20.45 -8.43 -17.44
CA PRO A 18 -19.51 -9.05 -18.38
C PRO A 18 -18.04 -8.75 -18.05
N ARG A 19 -17.75 -7.53 -17.58
CA ARG A 19 -16.39 -7.13 -17.18
C ARG A 19 -15.96 -7.82 -15.90
N LEU A 20 -16.86 -7.92 -14.92
CA LEU A 20 -16.61 -8.61 -13.66
C LEU A 20 -16.26 -10.10 -13.90
N ILE A 21 -17.03 -10.79 -14.75
CA ILE A 21 -16.76 -12.19 -15.10
C ILE A 21 -15.41 -12.34 -15.81
N GLU A 22 -15.07 -11.41 -16.71
CA GLU A 22 -13.76 -11.39 -17.37
C GLU A 22 -12.62 -11.13 -16.37
N ALA A 23 -12.83 -10.25 -15.38
CA ALA A 23 -11.87 -10.02 -14.31
C ALA A 23 -11.64 -11.28 -13.47
N PHE A 24 -12.69 -12.03 -13.10
CA PHE A 24 -12.55 -13.30 -12.38
C PHE A 24 -11.76 -14.34 -13.18
N LYS A 25 -12.05 -14.46 -14.48
CA LYS A 25 -11.31 -15.35 -15.38
C LYS A 25 -9.82 -15.05 -15.37
N ARG A 26 -9.46 -13.77 -15.52
CA ARG A 26 -8.06 -13.33 -15.53
C ARG A 26 -7.38 -13.50 -14.18
N ALA A 27 -8.04 -13.11 -13.10
CA ALA A 27 -7.51 -13.24 -11.75
C ALA A 27 -7.18 -14.71 -11.42
N LYS A 28 -7.96 -15.66 -11.93
CA LYS A 28 -7.71 -17.12 -11.78
C LYS A 28 -6.41 -17.60 -12.45
N GLU A 29 -5.95 -16.91 -13.49
CA GLU A 29 -4.68 -17.22 -14.18
C GLU A 29 -3.45 -16.70 -13.41
N PHE A 30 -3.63 -15.85 -12.41
CA PHE A 30 -2.51 -15.31 -11.67
C PHE A 30 -1.91 -16.28 -10.68
N ASN A 31 -0.58 -16.29 -10.65
CA ASN A 31 0.19 -17.11 -9.75
C ASN A 31 1.46 -16.37 -9.31
N HIS A 32 1.37 -15.70 -8.16
CA HIS A 32 2.49 -15.00 -7.55
C HIS A 32 2.42 -15.15 -6.02
N PRO A 33 3.55 -15.37 -5.31
CA PRO A 33 3.55 -15.57 -3.85
C PRO A 33 2.96 -14.40 -3.06
N ASN A 34 2.96 -13.19 -3.64
CA ASN A 34 2.47 -11.95 -3.02
C ASN A 34 1.19 -11.39 -3.66
N VAL A 35 0.44 -12.20 -4.39
CA VAL A 35 -0.89 -11.85 -4.92
C VAL A 35 -1.86 -12.96 -4.51
N VAL A 36 -3.05 -12.58 -4.04
CA VAL A 36 -4.06 -13.55 -3.60
C VAL A 36 -4.47 -14.44 -4.76
N ARG A 37 -4.46 -15.75 -4.53
CA ARG A 37 -4.86 -16.74 -5.53
C ARG A 37 -6.37 -16.87 -5.62
N TYR A 38 -6.88 -16.69 -6.83
CA TYR A 38 -8.28 -16.96 -7.18
C TYR A 38 -8.40 -18.44 -7.55
N LEU A 39 -9.26 -19.15 -6.83
CA LEU A 39 -9.42 -20.60 -6.93
C LEU A 39 -10.53 -20.95 -7.90
N ASP A 40 -11.66 -20.25 -7.83
CA ASP A 40 -12.79 -20.47 -8.72
C ASP A 40 -13.72 -19.26 -8.80
N TYR A 41 -14.66 -19.29 -9.74
CA TYR A 41 -15.74 -18.31 -9.83
C TYR A 41 -16.98 -18.97 -10.43
N GLY A 42 -18.15 -18.38 -10.21
CA GLY A 42 -19.38 -18.94 -10.75
C GLY A 42 -20.61 -18.11 -10.43
N VAL A 43 -21.77 -18.73 -10.65
CA VAL A 43 -23.07 -18.14 -10.38
C VAL A 43 -23.86 -19.10 -9.51
N LEU A 44 -24.47 -18.57 -8.45
CA LEU A 44 -25.49 -19.24 -7.66
C LEU A 44 -26.84 -18.73 -8.13
N GLU A 45 -27.57 -19.57 -8.85
CA GLU A 45 -28.95 -19.30 -9.25
C GLU A 45 -29.85 -19.40 -8.00
N GLN A 46 -30.57 -18.32 -7.67
CA GLN A 46 -31.54 -18.31 -6.58
C GLN A 46 -32.91 -17.86 -7.08
N SER A 47 -33.97 -18.21 -6.35
CA SER A 47 -35.36 -17.95 -6.77
C SER A 47 -35.70 -16.47 -7.00
N PHE A 48 -34.94 -15.54 -6.41
CA PHE A 48 -35.20 -14.10 -6.48
C PHE A 48 -34.14 -13.32 -7.27
N GLU A 49 -32.87 -13.77 -7.23
CA GLU A 49 -31.76 -13.07 -7.86
C GLU A 49 -30.54 -14.01 -7.99
N ASN A 50 -29.79 -13.90 -9.09
CA ASN A 50 -28.51 -14.57 -9.22
C ASN A 50 -27.43 -13.90 -8.36
N LEU A 51 -26.59 -14.71 -7.72
CA LEU A 51 -25.37 -14.25 -7.05
C LEU A 51 -24.15 -14.73 -7.81
N HIS A 52 -23.38 -13.79 -8.35
CA HIS A 52 -22.07 -14.07 -8.92
C HIS A 52 -21.07 -14.20 -7.78
N PHE A 53 -20.14 -15.13 -7.85
CA PHE A 53 -19.18 -15.32 -6.77
C PHE A 53 -17.78 -15.61 -7.28
N VAL A 54 -16.83 -15.34 -6.41
CA VAL A 54 -15.43 -15.71 -6.58
C VAL A 54 -14.91 -16.35 -5.30
N VAL A 55 -14.15 -17.43 -5.47
CA VAL A 55 -13.52 -18.22 -4.42
C VAL A 55 -12.03 -17.92 -4.43
N MET A 56 -11.49 -17.54 -3.28
CA MET A 56 -10.08 -17.17 -3.13
C MET A 56 -9.46 -17.97 -1.99
N GLU A 57 -8.12 -18.03 -1.96
CA GLU A 57 -7.44 -18.47 -0.74
C GLU A 57 -7.83 -17.58 0.46
N LEU A 58 -7.97 -18.21 1.62
CA LEU A 58 -8.37 -17.53 2.85
C LEU A 58 -7.15 -17.07 3.63
N ALA A 59 -7.11 -15.78 3.96
CA ALA A 59 -6.19 -15.23 4.95
C ALA A 59 -6.87 -15.07 6.31
N PRO A 60 -6.15 -15.28 7.43
CA PRO A 60 -6.69 -15.04 8.75
C PRO A 60 -6.85 -13.55 9.09
N LEU A 61 -6.01 -12.68 8.53
CA LEU A 61 -5.90 -11.26 8.89
C LEU A 61 -5.53 -10.41 7.68
N ASP A 62 -5.92 -9.14 7.72
CA ASP A 62 -5.40 -8.08 6.85
C ASP A 62 -4.21 -7.34 7.50
N LEU A 63 -3.47 -6.56 6.71
CA LEU A 63 -2.27 -5.84 7.16
C LEU A 63 -2.59 -4.78 8.22
N GLU A 64 -3.76 -4.14 8.16
CA GLU A 64 -4.17 -3.15 9.17
C GLU A 64 -4.24 -3.80 10.54
N LYS A 65 -5.03 -4.86 10.67
CA LYS A 65 -5.17 -5.63 11.91
C LYS A 65 -3.85 -6.23 12.34
N TYR A 66 -3.06 -6.75 11.40
CA TYR A 66 -1.76 -7.33 11.71
C TYR A 66 -0.82 -6.29 12.34
N ILE A 67 -0.67 -5.10 11.75
CA ILE A 67 0.20 -4.05 12.27
C ILE A 67 -0.32 -3.54 13.61
N LEU A 68 -1.61 -3.23 13.73
CA LEU A 68 -2.20 -2.69 14.96
C LEU A 68 -2.10 -3.68 16.14
N ASN A 69 -2.20 -4.99 15.88
CA ASN A 69 -2.00 -6.01 16.91
C ASN A 69 -0.52 -6.15 17.35
N HIS A 70 0.43 -5.69 16.54
CA HIS A 70 1.88 -5.66 16.84
C HIS A 70 2.37 -4.25 17.24
N SER A 71 1.46 -3.29 17.33
CA SER A 71 1.65 -2.00 17.96
C SER A 71 1.48 -2.16 19.47
N VAL A 72 2.37 -1.56 20.25
CA VAL A 72 2.37 -1.69 21.71
C VAL A 72 1.00 -1.26 22.27
N VAL A 73 0.22 -2.22 22.79
CA VAL A 73 -0.99 -1.93 23.57
C VAL A 73 -0.55 -1.55 24.98
N ASN A 74 -0.47 -0.26 25.26
CA ASN A 74 -0.55 0.23 26.64
C ASN A 74 -2.01 0.10 27.08
N SER A 75 -2.41 -1.08 27.55
CA SER A 75 -3.69 -1.24 28.24
C SER A 75 -3.53 -0.80 29.69
N ASP A 76 -3.57 0.51 29.93
CA ASP A 76 -4.00 1.04 31.22
C ASP A 76 -5.26 1.88 30.99
N SER A 77 -6.38 1.26 31.35
CA SER A 77 -7.67 1.84 31.77
C SER A 77 -8.01 3.28 31.32
N GLY A 78 -9.03 3.35 30.45
CA GLY A 78 -10.10 4.36 30.47
C GLY A 78 -9.72 5.81 30.75
N ASN A 79 -9.38 6.57 29.71
CA ASN A 79 -10.03 7.85 29.42
C ASN A 79 -9.52 8.44 28.09
N GLU A 80 -10.41 9.16 27.45
CA GLU A 80 -10.31 9.80 26.15
C GLU A 80 -9.06 10.71 26.00
N ARG A 81 -8.62 10.83 24.74
CA ARG A 81 -7.61 11.74 24.15
C ARG A 81 -6.16 11.23 24.14
N PHE A 82 -5.80 10.65 22.99
CA PHE A 82 -4.42 10.50 22.55
C PHE A 82 -3.66 11.84 22.66
N ARG A 83 -2.75 11.92 23.63
CA ARG A 83 -1.67 12.91 23.65
C ARG A 83 -0.44 12.27 23.00
N ILE A 84 0.08 12.95 21.99
CA ILE A 84 1.39 12.66 21.40
C ILE A 84 2.45 12.90 22.49
N GLY A 85 3.26 11.87 22.76
CA GLY A 85 4.45 11.97 23.59
C GLY A 85 4.32 11.28 24.94
N GLU A 86 4.77 10.03 25.00
CA GLU A 86 5.59 9.50 26.11
C GLU A 86 6.05 8.08 25.74
N VAL A 87 7.35 7.94 25.47
CA VAL A 87 8.01 6.64 25.26
C VAL A 87 8.30 6.06 26.63
N SER A 88 7.38 5.25 27.16
CA SER A 88 7.64 4.45 28.36
C SER A 88 8.48 3.22 27.99
N GLN A 89 9.64 3.08 28.63
CA GLN A 89 10.57 1.98 28.44
C GLN A 89 10.07 0.71 29.15
N ASN A 90 9.07 0.01 28.61
CA ASN A 90 8.65 -1.29 29.15
C ASN A 90 9.28 -2.46 28.38
N LYS A 91 9.91 -3.36 29.16
CA LYS A 91 10.77 -4.49 28.77
C LYS A 91 10.00 -5.75 28.31
N ASN A 92 8.85 -5.64 27.65
CA ASN A 92 8.20 -6.77 26.97
C ASN A 92 8.18 -6.51 25.45
N ARG A 93 9.34 -6.68 24.81
CA ARG A 93 9.60 -6.36 23.39
C ARG A 93 9.18 -7.46 22.40
N GLU A 94 8.46 -8.49 22.85
CA GLU A 94 8.34 -9.75 22.09
C GLU A 94 7.37 -9.69 20.88
N TYR A 95 6.60 -8.60 20.72
CA TYR A 95 5.55 -8.52 19.68
C TYR A 95 5.65 -7.31 18.73
N SER A 96 6.72 -6.49 18.77
CA SER A 96 6.82 -5.36 17.83
C SER A 96 7.77 -5.65 16.68
N LEU A 97 7.28 -5.47 15.45
CA LEU A 97 8.08 -5.61 14.24
C LEU A 97 9.26 -4.62 14.25
N SER A 98 10.47 -5.12 14.07
CA SER A 98 11.65 -4.29 13.81
C SER A 98 11.50 -3.52 12.50
N LEU A 99 12.29 -2.45 12.33
CA LEU A 99 12.37 -1.72 11.06
C LEU A 99 12.68 -2.66 9.89
N LYS A 100 13.58 -3.62 10.11
CA LYS A 100 13.96 -4.62 9.10
C LYS A 100 12.77 -5.48 8.69
N GLU A 101 11.99 -5.98 9.64
CA GLU A 101 10.79 -6.79 9.35
C GLU A 101 9.74 -5.99 8.58
N VAL A 102 9.51 -4.73 8.97
CA VAL A 102 8.60 -3.83 8.25
C VAL A 102 9.08 -3.58 6.82
N THR A 103 10.37 -3.33 6.62
CA THR A 103 10.93 -3.11 5.27
C THR A 103 10.88 -4.39 4.42
N LEU A 104 11.09 -5.58 5.00
CA LEU A 104 10.97 -6.86 4.30
C LEU A 104 9.52 -7.16 3.89
N LEU A 105 8.58 -6.94 4.81
CA LEU A 105 7.14 -7.06 4.53
C LEU A 105 6.75 -6.12 3.38
N PHE A 106 7.21 -4.86 3.42
CA PHE A 106 6.88 -3.90 2.38
C PHE A 106 7.54 -4.21 1.03
N ARG A 107 8.78 -4.73 1.02
CA ARG A 107 9.43 -5.27 -0.20
C ARG A 107 8.55 -6.32 -0.87
N ASP A 108 7.97 -7.23 -0.10
CA ASP A 108 7.15 -8.31 -0.64
C ASP A 108 5.79 -7.81 -1.17
N ILE A 109 5.22 -6.76 -0.57
CA ILE A 109 4.09 -6.02 -1.16
C ILE A 109 4.48 -5.45 -2.52
N LEU A 110 5.64 -4.79 -2.63
CA LEU A 110 6.12 -4.23 -3.91
C LEU A 110 6.34 -5.32 -4.98
N LYS A 111 6.83 -6.51 -4.62
CA LYS A 111 6.93 -7.65 -5.56
C LYS A 111 5.56 -8.07 -6.08
N GLY A 112 4.57 -8.15 -5.20
CA GLY A 112 3.19 -8.45 -5.58
C GLY A 112 2.62 -7.40 -6.54
N TYR A 113 2.87 -6.12 -6.25
CA TYR A 113 2.38 -5.04 -7.09
C TYR A 113 3.11 -4.96 -8.44
N ASP A 114 4.43 -5.16 -8.49
CA ASP A 114 5.20 -5.23 -9.73
C ASP A 114 4.68 -6.35 -10.66
N TYR A 115 4.33 -7.51 -10.10
CA TYR A 115 3.67 -8.58 -10.85
C TYR A 115 2.32 -8.13 -11.45
N LEU A 116 1.46 -7.46 -10.66
CA LEU A 116 0.18 -6.92 -11.17
C LEU A 116 0.41 -5.87 -12.26
N HIS A 117 1.36 -4.97 -12.04
CA HIS A 117 1.69 -3.88 -12.96
C HIS A 117 2.22 -4.42 -14.29
N GLN A 118 3.08 -5.43 -14.28
CA GLN A 118 3.56 -6.13 -15.48
C GLN A 118 2.41 -6.79 -16.27
N ASN A 119 1.38 -7.26 -15.57
CA ASN A 119 0.13 -7.76 -16.14
C ASN A 119 -0.89 -6.65 -16.49
N LYS A 120 -0.45 -5.38 -16.54
CA LYS A 120 -1.25 -4.21 -16.93
C LYS A 120 -2.45 -3.94 -16.03
N ILE A 121 -2.32 -4.27 -14.74
CA ILE A 121 -3.31 -3.96 -13.70
C ILE A 121 -2.87 -2.72 -12.95
N ILE A 122 -3.80 -1.78 -12.84
CA ILE A 122 -3.75 -0.64 -11.92
C ILE A 122 -4.82 -0.90 -10.86
N HIS A 123 -4.40 -0.98 -9.61
CA HIS A 123 -5.21 -1.46 -8.50
C HIS A 123 -6.25 -0.43 -8.03
N ARG A 124 -5.84 0.83 -7.85
CA ARG A 124 -6.65 2.01 -7.47
C ARG A 124 -7.30 2.03 -6.08
N ASP A 125 -7.44 0.89 -5.41
CA ASP A 125 -7.85 0.82 -3.99
C ASP A 125 -6.78 0.11 -3.14
N LEU A 126 -5.50 0.40 -3.37
CA LEU A 126 -4.46 -0.13 -2.48
C LEU A 126 -4.58 0.52 -1.11
N LYS A 127 -4.77 -0.32 -0.10
CA LYS A 127 -4.86 0.06 1.31
C LYS A 127 -4.48 -1.14 2.18
N PRO A 128 -4.14 -0.95 3.47
CA PRO A 128 -3.76 -2.06 4.33
C PRO A 128 -4.82 -3.19 4.43
N GLN A 129 -6.11 -2.87 4.32
CA GLN A 129 -7.18 -3.87 4.33
C GLN A 129 -7.16 -4.80 3.10
N ASN A 130 -6.62 -4.34 1.97
CA ASN A 130 -6.48 -5.11 0.74
C ASN A 130 -5.10 -5.79 0.64
N ILE A 131 -4.33 -5.80 1.72
CA ILE A 131 -3.10 -6.59 1.85
C ILE A 131 -3.36 -7.67 2.89
N LEU A 132 -3.52 -8.91 2.45
CA LEU A 132 -3.82 -10.05 3.29
C LEU A 132 -2.53 -10.69 3.83
N ILE A 133 -2.55 -11.09 5.10
CA ILE A 133 -1.39 -11.62 5.81
C ILE A 133 -1.51 -13.13 5.99
N TYR A 134 -0.57 -13.86 5.38
CA TYR A 134 -0.43 -15.30 5.49
C TYR A 134 0.76 -15.66 6.36
N ARG A 135 0.74 -16.88 6.90
CA ARG A 135 1.92 -17.49 7.54
C ARG A 135 2.29 -18.77 6.80
N VAL A 136 3.45 -18.79 6.16
CA VAL A 136 3.96 -19.93 5.40
C VAL A 136 5.25 -20.40 6.05
N GLN A 137 5.26 -21.62 6.58
CA GLN A 137 6.43 -22.19 7.28
C GLN A 137 6.96 -21.31 8.43
N GLY A 138 6.06 -20.58 9.10
CA GLY A 138 6.42 -19.66 10.18
C GLY A 138 6.67 -18.22 9.74
N GLU A 139 6.97 -17.99 8.46
CA GLU A 139 7.25 -16.68 7.89
C GLU A 139 5.97 -15.94 7.48
N ILE A 140 5.99 -14.62 7.63
CA ILE A 140 4.89 -13.74 7.22
C ILE A 140 4.98 -13.48 5.71
N VAL A 141 3.86 -13.70 5.00
CA VAL A 141 3.77 -13.48 3.56
C VAL A 141 2.59 -12.54 3.28
N PRO A 142 2.83 -11.28 2.89
CA PRO A 142 1.77 -10.37 2.48
C PRO A 142 1.32 -10.69 1.05
N LYS A 143 0.01 -10.61 0.78
CA LYS A 143 -0.56 -10.80 -0.55
C LYS A 143 -1.60 -9.72 -0.88
N ILE A 144 -1.53 -9.15 -2.07
CA ILE A 144 -2.49 -8.15 -2.55
C ILE A 144 -3.82 -8.85 -2.94
N SER A 145 -4.95 -8.41 -2.37
CA SER A 145 -6.31 -8.88 -2.66
C SER A 145 -7.11 -7.89 -3.51
N ASP A 146 -8.38 -8.22 -3.79
CA ASP A 146 -9.37 -7.31 -4.42
C ASP A 146 -8.93 -6.69 -5.76
N HIS A 147 -8.09 -7.42 -6.50
CA HIS A 147 -7.62 -7.03 -7.82
C HIS A 147 -8.63 -7.37 -8.94
N ASP A 148 -9.77 -7.96 -8.59
CA ASP A 148 -10.89 -8.28 -9.47
C ASP A 148 -11.81 -7.08 -9.76
N GLU A 149 -11.75 -6.04 -8.92
CA GLU A 149 -12.43 -4.76 -9.16
C GLU A 149 -11.56 -3.77 -9.95
N CYS A 150 -10.34 -4.18 -10.29
CA CYS A 150 -9.34 -3.36 -10.99
C CYS A 150 -9.57 -3.36 -12.50
N LYS A 151 -9.07 -2.32 -13.18
CA LYS A 151 -9.29 -2.13 -14.63
C LYS A 151 -8.05 -2.46 -15.44
N ILE A 152 -8.27 -3.04 -16.61
CA ILE A 152 -7.22 -3.34 -17.60
C ILE A 152 -7.12 -2.21 -18.63
N SER A 153 -5.92 -1.67 -18.84
CA SER A 153 -5.54 -0.86 -20.01
C SER A 153 -6.19 0.53 -20.21
N GLU A 154 -5.49 1.34 -21.03
CA GLU A 154 -5.74 2.74 -21.38
C GLU A 154 -7.16 3.07 -21.84
N LEU A 155 -7.86 2.11 -22.47
CA LEU A 155 -9.21 2.32 -23.00
C LEU A 155 -10.32 2.18 -21.94
N ASP A 156 -10.10 1.37 -20.90
CA ASP A 156 -11.06 1.22 -19.79
C ASP A 156 -10.84 2.27 -18.69
N LEU A 157 -9.64 2.85 -18.60
CA LEU A 157 -9.31 3.98 -17.72
C LEU A 157 -10.17 5.22 -18.02
N VAL A 158 -10.37 5.53 -19.32
CA VAL A 158 -11.12 6.71 -19.79
C VAL A 158 -12.63 6.61 -19.49
N ARG A 159 -13.18 5.41 -19.32
CA ARG A 159 -14.64 5.18 -19.23
C ARG A 159 -15.21 5.19 -17.82
N THR A 160 -14.38 5.22 -16.77
CA THR A 160 -14.89 5.16 -15.40
C THR A 160 -14.70 6.47 -14.66
N THR A 161 -15.81 7.19 -14.51
CA THR A 161 -15.93 8.47 -13.80
C THR A 161 -16.21 8.32 -12.30
N MET A 162 -16.24 7.09 -11.77
CA MET A 162 -16.47 6.86 -10.34
C MET A 162 -15.16 6.90 -9.57
N ILE A 163 -15.10 7.77 -8.58
CA ILE A 163 -14.07 7.82 -7.54
C ILE A 163 -14.15 6.49 -6.77
N GLN A 164 -13.22 5.58 -7.06
CA GLN A 164 -13.02 4.34 -6.32
C GLN A 164 -11.81 4.55 -5.39
N GLY A 165 -11.96 4.25 -4.10
CA GLY A 165 -10.88 4.38 -3.14
C GLY A 165 -11.34 4.76 -1.73
N THR A 166 -10.63 4.25 -0.73
CA THR A 166 -10.71 4.74 0.66
C THR A 166 -9.92 6.04 0.74
N ARG A 167 -10.54 7.15 1.17
CA ARG A 167 -9.98 8.52 1.06
C ARG A 167 -8.57 8.63 1.62
N GLU A 168 -8.30 7.90 2.70
CA GLU A 168 -7.06 7.90 3.46
C GLU A 168 -5.83 7.47 2.64
N TYR A 169 -6.03 6.59 1.64
CA TYR A 169 -4.95 6.02 0.82
C TYR A 169 -5.06 6.37 -0.67
N ALA A 170 -6.13 7.04 -1.08
CA ALA A 170 -6.33 7.49 -2.45
C ALA A 170 -5.47 8.72 -2.76
N ALA A 171 -4.86 8.74 -3.94
CA ALA A 171 -4.10 9.90 -4.41
C ALA A 171 -5.03 11.12 -4.60
N PRO A 172 -4.61 12.34 -4.19
CA PRO A 172 -5.49 13.52 -4.19
C PRO A 172 -6.05 13.87 -5.57
N GLU A 173 -5.29 13.61 -6.64
CA GLU A 173 -5.71 13.89 -8.00
C GLU A 173 -6.90 13.04 -8.46
N LEU A 174 -7.19 11.89 -7.82
CA LEU A 174 -8.40 11.09 -8.10
C LEU A 174 -9.70 11.84 -7.82
N PHE A 175 -9.64 12.90 -7.01
CA PHE A 175 -10.78 13.73 -6.64
C PHE A 175 -10.86 15.03 -7.47
N GLU A 176 -9.89 15.26 -8.36
CA GLU A 176 -9.86 16.43 -9.24
C GLU A 176 -10.62 16.17 -10.55
N LYS A 177 -11.38 17.17 -11.02
CA LYS A 177 -12.30 17.03 -12.17
C LYS A 177 -11.61 16.86 -13.54
N HIS A 178 -10.28 16.87 -13.62
CA HIS A 178 -9.52 17.00 -14.86
C HIS A 178 -8.40 15.95 -15.04
N LEU A 179 -8.61 14.71 -14.61
CA LEU A 179 -7.72 13.61 -14.98
C LEU A 179 -7.98 13.18 -16.44
N SER A 180 -7.25 13.76 -17.39
CA SER A 180 -7.34 13.38 -18.82
C SER A 180 -6.10 12.68 -19.36
N ASN A 181 -5.11 12.31 -18.54
CA ASN A 181 -3.88 11.68 -19.01
C ASN A 181 -3.62 10.30 -18.39
N ASN A 182 -3.46 9.29 -19.25
CA ASN A 182 -3.30 7.88 -18.88
C ASN A 182 -2.03 7.56 -18.06
N ASN A 183 -0.98 8.39 -18.16
CA ASN A 183 0.25 8.23 -17.37
C ASN A 183 0.07 8.57 -15.87
N LEU A 184 -1.07 9.13 -15.46
CA LEU A 184 -1.34 9.53 -14.08
C LEU A 184 -1.88 8.40 -13.21
N TYR A 185 -2.31 7.28 -13.79
CA TYR A 185 -2.96 6.23 -13.02
C TYR A 185 -1.99 5.27 -12.34
N GLU A 186 -0.82 5.00 -12.93
CA GLU A 186 0.22 4.24 -12.22
C GLU A 186 0.70 5.03 -11.00
N THR A 187 0.76 6.36 -11.11
CA THR A 187 1.19 7.23 -10.03
C THR A 187 0.21 7.25 -8.86
N VAL A 188 -1.09 6.92 -9.06
CA VAL A 188 -2.04 6.85 -7.95
C VAL A 188 -1.74 5.68 -7.01
N ASP A 189 -1.36 4.53 -7.56
CA ASP A 189 -0.97 3.37 -6.76
C ASP A 189 0.39 3.57 -6.09
N ILE A 190 1.31 4.32 -6.70
CA ILE A 190 2.57 4.75 -6.04
C ILE A 190 2.28 5.57 -4.78
N TYR A 191 1.30 6.47 -4.82
CA TYR A 191 0.86 7.20 -3.63
C TYR A 191 0.32 6.27 -2.55
N SER A 192 -0.60 5.38 -2.93
CA SER A 192 -1.20 4.42 -2.00
C SER A 192 -0.15 3.52 -1.35
N LEU A 193 0.82 3.03 -2.13
CA LEU A 193 1.97 2.28 -1.63
C LEU A 193 2.84 3.10 -0.67
N GLY A 194 3.08 4.39 -0.96
CA GLY A 194 3.75 5.32 -0.06
C GLY A 194 3.02 5.46 1.29
N CYS A 195 1.70 5.67 1.25
CA CYS A 195 0.86 5.74 2.44
C CYS A 195 0.85 4.42 3.24
N ILE A 196 0.78 3.27 2.56
CA ILE A 196 0.93 1.95 3.21
C ILE A 196 2.31 1.85 3.87
N TYR A 197 3.39 2.27 3.20
CA TYR A 197 4.73 2.24 3.78
C TYR A 197 4.83 3.12 5.03
N LEU A 198 4.28 4.33 4.97
CA LEU A 198 4.21 5.22 6.13
C LEU A 198 3.43 4.55 7.27
N PHE A 199 2.25 3.98 7.00
CA PHE A 199 1.42 3.27 7.97
C PHE A 199 2.19 2.15 8.68
N VAL A 200 2.85 1.26 7.93
CA VAL A 200 3.59 0.14 8.54
C VAL A 200 4.82 0.60 9.32
N LEU A 201 5.41 1.74 8.97
CA LEU A 201 6.54 2.34 9.70
C LEU A 201 6.11 3.00 11.01
N ILE A 202 4.98 3.72 11.03
CA ILE A 202 4.48 4.41 12.24
C ILE A 202 3.66 3.50 13.14
N LYS A 203 3.07 2.44 12.58
CA LYS A 203 2.25 1.42 13.24
C LYS A 203 1.04 1.98 13.99
N THR A 204 0.41 2.98 13.41
CA THR A 204 -0.80 3.61 13.94
C THR A 204 -1.64 4.10 12.78
N CYS A 205 -2.93 4.33 13.01
CA CYS A 205 -3.80 5.00 12.04
C CYS A 205 -3.17 6.33 11.61
N LEU A 206 -3.30 6.62 10.31
CA LEU A 206 -2.79 7.84 9.70
C LEU A 206 -3.74 9.01 10.00
N GLU A 207 -3.63 9.54 11.22
CA GLU A 207 -4.39 10.71 11.67
C GLU A 207 -3.46 11.82 12.18
N VAL A 208 -3.77 13.06 11.82
CA VAL A 208 -3.04 14.26 12.24
C VAL A 208 -4.04 15.35 12.60
N ASP A 209 -3.92 15.92 13.80
CA ASP A 209 -4.80 16.97 14.31
C ASP A 209 -6.30 16.59 14.27
N GLY A 210 -6.64 15.33 14.52
CA GLY A 210 -8.01 14.81 14.50
C GLY A 210 -8.63 14.69 13.10
N LYS A 211 -7.81 14.74 12.06
CA LYS A 211 -8.20 14.52 10.66
C LYS A 211 -7.49 13.30 10.12
N THR A 212 -8.07 12.70 9.08
CA THR A 212 -7.34 11.73 8.27
C THR A 212 -6.07 12.39 7.70
N PHE A 213 -5.01 11.60 7.51
CA PHE A 213 -3.78 12.12 6.92
C PHE A 213 -4.02 12.70 5.53
N PHE A 214 -4.93 12.12 4.75
CA PHE A 214 -5.37 12.67 3.46
C PHE A 214 -5.96 14.08 3.63
N ASP A 215 -6.98 14.24 4.48
CA ASP A 215 -7.66 15.54 4.69
C ASP A 215 -6.71 16.60 5.26
N TRP A 216 -5.77 16.17 6.11
CA TRP A 216 -4.73 17.05 6.62
C TRP A 216 -3.73 17.42 5.52
N MET A 217 -3.26 16.46 4.72
CA MET A 217 -2.28 16.68 3.68
C MET A 217 -2.80 17.66 2.62
N ILE A 218 -4.03 17.49 2.13
CA ILE A 218 -4.59 18.32 1.05
C ILE A 218 -4.69 19.81 1.43
N VAL A 219 -4.87 20.14 2.71
CA VAL A 219 -4.97 21.55 3.17
C VAL A 219 -3.65 22.16 3.61
N ASN A 220 -2.58 21.37 3.75
CA ASN A 220 -1.27 21.84 4.19
C ASN A 220 -0.26 21.92 3.03
N GLN A 221 0.77 22.74 3.17
CA GLN A 221 1.86 22.84 2.17
C GLN A 221 2.73 21.57 2.18
N GLU A 222 3.34 21.23 1.03
CA GLU A 222 4.17 20.02 0.90
C GLU A 222 5.34 19.99 1.90
N GLU A 223 5.94 21.15 2.19
CA GLU A 223 6.99 21.28 3.21
C GLU A 223 6.50 20.85 4.60
N LYS A 224 5.27 21.20 4.97
CA LYS A 224 4.70 20.81 6.26
C LYS A 224 4.45 19.30 6.34
N VAL A 225 4.03 18.69 5.23
CA VAL A 225 3.88 17.22 5.12
C VAL A 225 5.25 16.53 5.23
N HIS A 226 6.26 17.06 4.54
CA HIS A 226 7.64 16.58 4.62
C HIS A 226 8.17 16.63 6.06
N ASN A 227 8.03 17.77 6.73
CA ASN A 227 8.49 17.96 8.10
C ASN A 227 7.79 17.00 9.07
N PHE A 228 6.47 16.80 8.92
CA PHE A 228 5.74 15.80 9.70
C PHE A 228 6.32 14.39 9.54
N ILE A 229 6.56 13.94 8.29
CA ILE A 229 7.15 12.63 8.02
C ILE A 229 8.56 12.53 8.62
N LYS A 230 9.39 13.57 8.40
CA LYS A 230 10.75 13.64 8.90
C LYS A 230 10.81 13.51 10.43
N GLU A 231 10.08 14.36 11.15
CA GLU A 231 10.03 14.36 12.62
C GLU A 231 9.58 13.00 13.16
N ARG A 232 8.56 12.39 12.54
CA ARG A 232 8.04 11.09 12.95
C ARG A 232 9.07 9.98 12.79
N ILE A 233 9.76 9.92 11.64
CA ILE A 233 10.78 8.90 11.37
C ILE A 233 12.02 9.11 12.23
N GLU A 234 12.47 10.35 12.40
CA GLU A 234 13.59 10.68 13.29
C GLU A 234 13.30 10.28 14.74
N MET A 235 12.09 10.55 15.23
CA MET A 235 11.68 10.19 16.59
C MET A 235 11.60 8.67 16.78
N LEU A 236 10.90 7.94 15.89
CA LEU A 236 10.68 6.50 16.01
C LEU A 236 11.97 5.69 15.82
N TYR A 237 12.84 6.12 14.91
CA TYR A 237 14.03 5.39 14.49
C TYR A 237 15.34 6.10 14.87
N LYS A 238 15.33 6.90 15.94
CA LYS A 238 16.49 7.69 16.42
C LYS A 238 17.78 6.90 16.60
N ASN A 239 17.67 5.62 16.97
CA ASN A 239 18.83 4.72 17.19
C ASN A 239 19.29 3.98 15.93
N THR A 240 18.61 4.20 14.79
CA THR A 240 18.97 3.61 13.49
C THR A 240 20.09 4.41 12.85
N ASN A 241 20.78 3.84 11.85
CA ASN A 241 21.72 4.58 11.02
C ASN A 241 21.01 5.79 10.35
N GLU A 242 21.65 6.95 10.38
CA GLU A 242 21.10 8.19 9.81
C GLU A 242 20.85 8.07 8.30
N LYS A 243 21.74 7.40 7.57
CA LYS A 243 21.59 7.16 6.13
C LYS A 243 20.30 6.39 5.82
N ILE A 244 19.98 5.38 6.62
CA ILE A 244 18.74 4.60 6.50
C ILE A 244 17.52 5.50 6.71
N ARG A 245 17.51 6.30 7.78
CA ARG A 245 16.41 7.24 8.04
C ARG A 245 16.21 8.22 6.89
N ASN A 246 17.30 8.79 6.39
CA ASN A 246 17.27 9.75 5.29
C ASN A 246 16.71 9.13 4.01
N CYS A 247 17.09 7.89 3.68
CA CYS A 247 16.50 7.16 2.55
C CYS A 247 14.98 6.97 2.71
N ILE A 248 14.53 6.57 3.90
CA ILE A 248 13.09 6.37 4.19
C ILE A 248 12.31 7.68 4.05
N ILE A 249 12.79 8.77 4.66
CA ILE A 249 12.12 10.08 4.63
C ILE A 249 11.98 10.59 3.21
N ARG A 250 13.07 10.53 2.43
CA ARG A 250 13.07 10.98 1.04
C ARG A 250 12.16 10.12 0.16
N LEU A 251 12.20 8.79 0.34
CA LEU A 251 11.34 7.86 -0.39
C LEU A 251 9.85 8.17 -0.15
N LEU A 252 9.46 8.29 1.12
CA LEU A 252 8.09 8.62 1.51
C LEU A 252 7.64 9.94 0.88
N TYR A 253 8.47 10.99 0.96
CA TYR A 253 8.17 12.28 0.34
C TYR A 253 7.95 12.17 -1.18
N CYS A 254 8.83 11.45 -1.88
CA CYS A 254 8.74 11.25 -3.33
C CYS A 254 7.51 10.43 -3.78
N THR A 255 6.88 9.69 -2.86
CA THR A 255 5.68 8.88 -3.11
C THR A 255 4.38 9.55 -2.65
N ILE A 256 4.39 10.34 -1.56
CA ILE A 256 3.17 10.86 -0.90
C ILE A 256 2.88 12.33 -1.29
N LYS A 257 3.70 12.97 -2.13
CA LYS A 257 3.42 14.36 -2.55
C LYS A 257 2.11 14.51 -3.33
N LYS A 258 1.55 15.74 -3.30
CA LYS A 258 0.27 16.05 -3.97
C LYS A 258 0.40 15.98 -5.49
N SER A 259 1.55 16.43 -6.00
CA SER A 259 1.85 16.34 -7.42
C SER A 259 1.80 14.89 -7.92
N PRO A 260 1.16 14.64 -9.08
CA PRO A 260 1.11 13.29 -9.64
C PRO A 260 2.48 12.82 -10.16
N LEU A 261 3.49 13.68 -10.24
CA LEU A 261 4.83 13.33 -10.72
C LEU A 261 5.64 12.53 -9.69
N ARG A 262 5.21 11.33 -9.33
CA ARG A 262 5.87 10.48 -8.32
C ARG A 262 7.00 9.65 -8.92
N ILE A 263 7.85 9.08 -8.07
CA ILE A 263 8.91 8.18 -8.52
C ILE A 263 8.34 6.95 -9.24
N PRO A 264 9.01 6.43 -10.27
CA PRO A 264 8.63 5.17 -10.90
C PRO A 264 8.66 3.99 -9.93
N LEU A 265 7.81 2.97 -10.17
CA LEU A 265 7.77 1.75 -9.36
C LEU A 265 9.14 1.06 -9.24
N LYS A 266 9.87 0.98 -10.36
CA LYS A 266 11.22 0.39 -10.43
C LYS A 266 12.17 1.07 -9.43
N ASP A 267 12.12 2.38 -9.35
CA ASP A 267 12.99 3.16 -8.47
C ASP A 267 12.55 3.02 -7.01
N PHE A 268 11.24 3.00 -6.74
CA PHE A 268 10.70 2.69 -5.42
C PHE A 268 11.26 1.35 -4.91
N TYR A 269 11.15 0.30 -5.72
CA TYR A 269 11.68 -1.03 -5.37
C TYR A 269 13.19 -1.03 -5.15
N ALA A 270 13.95 -0.34 -6.00
CA ALA A 270 15.40 -0.21 -5.84
C ALA A 270 15.79 0.47 -4.52
N VAL A 271 15.07 1.51 -4.09
CA VAL A 271 15.31 2.18 -2.79
C VAL A 271 15.06 1.23 -1.62
N ILE A 272 14.00 0.43 -1.67
CA ILE A 272 13.69 -0.54 -0.61
C ILE A 272 14.79 -1.60 -0.51
N LYS A 273 15.26 -2.15 -1.64
CA LYS A 273 16.40 -3.07 -1.66
C LYS A 273 17.67 -2.44 -1.08
N TYR A 274 17.93 -1.18 -1.43
CA TYR A 274 19.09 -0.47 -0.90
C TYR A 274 19.02 -0.31 0.62
N ILE A 275 17.87 0.10 1.16
CA ILE A 275 17.64 0.20 2.60
C ILE A 275 17.90 -1.15 3.29
N LEU A 276 17.41 -2.26 2.73
CA LEU A 276 17.66 -3.60 3.26
C LEU A 276 19.14 -4.00 3.23
N SER A 277 19.88 -3.62 2.19
CA SER A 277 21.32 -3.87 2.11
C SER A 277 22.11 -3.15 3.22
N LEU A 278 21.72 -1.91 3.55
CA LEU A 278 22.29 -1.16 4.68
C LEU A 278 21.98 -1.81 6.04
N MET A 279 20.98 -2.70 6.11
CA MET A 279 20.61 -3.49 7.29
C MET A 279 21.24 -4.89 7.31
N ASN A 280 22.30 -5.11 6.51
CA ASN A 280 23.00 -6.41 6.37
C ASN A 280 22.07 -7.56 5.96
N HIS A 281 21.08 -7.30 5.09
CA HIS A 281 20.27 -8.36 4.50
C HIS A 281 20.88 -8.83 3.18
N SER A 282 21.15 -10.13 3.06
CA SER A 282 21.71 -10.75 1.85
C SER A 282 20.63 -10.99 0.80
N GLU A 283 20.12 -9.93 0.18
CA GLU A 283 19.69 -10.05 -1.21
C GLU A 283 20.89 -9.69 -2.09
N THR A 284 21.11 -10.40 -3.19
CA THR A 284 22.15 -10.01 -4.15
C THR A 284 21.88 -8.57 -4.58
N ALA A 285 22.76 -7.68 -4.14
CA ALA A 285 22.87 -6.33 -4.66
C ALA A 285 23.57 -6.47 -6.02
N ASP A 286 22.82 -6.81 -7.07
CA ASP A 286 23.34 -6.82 -8.42
C ASP A 286 23.74 -5.39 -8.81
N LEU A 287 24.96 -4.94 -8.50
CA LEU A 287 25.52 -3.64 -8.93
C LEU A 287 24.53 -2.45 -8.89
N TYR A 288 23.95 -2.17 -7.71
CA TYR A 288 23.12 -0.98 -7.47
C TYR A 288 23.86 0.07 -6.60
N GLU A 289 25.19 0.14 -6.69
CA GLU A 289 26.00 1.16 -6.02
C GLU A 289 25.65 2.60 -6.52
N ASP A 290 25.03 2.71 -7.70
CA ASP A 290 24.73 3.98 -8.37
C ASP A 290 23.26 4.39 -8.47
N VAL A 291 22.31 3.64 -7.91
CA VAL A 291 20.88 3.88 -8.24
C VAL A 291 20.19 4.91 -7.36
N ILE A 292 20.85 5.40 -6.31
CA ILE A 292 20.39 6.58 -5.55
C ILE A 292 21.62 7.33 -5.01
N ASN A 293 22.42 7.89 -5.92
CA ASN A 293 23.35 8.94 -5.51
C ASN A 293 22.54 10.22 -5.21
N ASP A 294 23.11 11.12 -4.38
CA ASP A 294 22.42 12.39 -4.03
C ASP A 294 22.07 13.21 -5.29
N SER A 295 22.76 12.98 -6.42
CA SER A 295 22.48 13.59 -7.72
C SER A 295 21.17 13.11 -8.37
N LEU A 296 20.85 11.81 -8.35
CA LEU A 296 19.57 11.30 -8.87
C LEU A 296 18.40 11.74 -7.98
N MET A 297 18.62 11.79 -6.67
CA MET A 297 17.65 12.34 -5.73
C MET A 297 17.41 13.83 -5.98
N GLU A 298 18.47 14.62 -6.17
CA GLU A 298 18.33 16.02 -6.56
C GLU A 298 17.67 16.18 -7.93
N GLU A 299 17.92 15.30 -8.90
CA GLU A 299 17.30 15.37 -10.23
C GLU A 299 15.80 15.04 -10.17
N ILE A 300 15.42 14.03 -9.40
CA ILE A 300 14.02 13.68 -9.12
C ILE A 300 13.35 14.83 -8.36
N LEU A 301 14.00 15.44 -7.38
CA LEU A 301 13.45 16.58 -6.63
C LEU A 301 13.33 17.83 -7.52
N LYS A 302 14.33 18.17 -8.34
CA LYS A 302 14.35 19.33 -9.25
C LYS A 302 13.35 19.24 -10.41
N LYS A 303 13.06 18.03 -10.92
CA LYS A 303 12.02 17.83 -11.95
C LYS A 303 10.59 18.05 -11.42
N ASN A 304 10.40 18.06 -10.10
CA ASN A 304 9.11 18.19 -9.43
C ASN A 304 8.83 19.61 -8.89
N GLU A 305 9.76 20.55 -9.04
CA GLU A 305 9.64 21.97 -8.64
C GLU A 305 9.23 22.92 -9.79
N LYS A 306 8.84 22.39 -10.96
CA LYS A 306 8.39 23.19 -12.11
C LYS A 306 6.91 23.00 -12.43
#